data_AF-A0A852ESX5-F1
#
_entry.id   AF-A0A852ESX5-F1
#
_cell.length_a   1.000
_cell.length_b   1.000
_cell.length_c   1.000
_cell.angle_alpha   90.00
_cell.angle_beta   90.00
_cell.angle_gamma   90.00
#
_symmetry.space_group_name_H-M   'P 1'
#
loop_
_entity.id
_entity.type
_entity.pdbx_description
1 polymer ?
#
loop_
_entity_poly.entity_id
_entity_poly.type
_entity_poly.pdbx_seq_one_letter_code
_entity_poly.pdbx_strand_id
1 'polypeptide(L)'
;LGFPYTKSFRLTNTCPVPVTFKLRMLDDGTQPAVNSCDQIHSDSDPSGTEGIHFFPEPREFTMNPMQGTILPQGHRDIKVTICSKTVMEFCRKMLVDLEGIGEGMASLTITARCLVPELYVYPQILLYDKCQLKEPYERKFIIGNPTDLPGCYRLIPQKHEEDSPVLSSSPKPYGIVQPHSTVEIPVIVEVQTLGEHRTNVL
;
A
#
# COMPACT_ATOMS: atom_id res chain seq x y z
N LEU A 1 3.97 -1.96 -0.94
CA LEU A 1 2.80 -2.58 -0.26
C LEU A 1 1.54 -2.21 -1.04
N GLY A 2 0.48 -2.98 -0.86
CA GLY A 2 -0.83 -2.74 -1.46
C GLY A 2 -1.82 -2.11 -0.48
N PHE A 3 -2.98 -1.75 -1.02
CA PHE A 3 -4.11 -1.23 -0.25
C PHE A 3 -4.98 -2.38 0.30
N PRO A 4 -5.53 -2.24 1.52
CA PRO A 4 -6.37 -3.27 2.11
C PRO A 4 -7.67 -3.44 1.31
N TYR A 5 -8.04 -4.69 1.04
CA TYR A 5 -9.33 -5.02 0.43
C TYR A 5 -10.07 -6.08 1.24
N THR A 6 -11.33 -5.81 1.59
CA THR A 6 -12.13 -6.68 2.48
C THR A 6 -13.31 -7.32 1.76
N LYS A 7 -13.49 -8.63 1.96
CA LYS A 7 -14.70 -9.39 1.60
C LYS A 7 -15.28 -10.05 2.84
N SER A 8 -16.55 -10.43 2.76
CA SER A 8 -17.23 -11.13 3.85
C SER A 8 -17.82 -12.45 3.38
N PHE A 9 -17.78 -13.44 4.25
CA PHE A 9 -18.48 -14.71 4.08
C PHE A 9 -19.14 -15.12 5.41
N ARG A 10 -20.04 -16.10 5.36
CA ARG A 10 -20.82 -16.52 6.53
C ARG A 10 -20.46 -17.95 6.94
N LEU A 11 -20.17 -18.14 8.22
CA LEU A 11 -20.16 -19.45 8.87
C LEU A 11 -21.52 -19.71 9.50
N THR A 12 -22.09 -20.90 9.26
CA THR A 12 -23.38 -21.30 9.82
C THR A 12 -23.19 -22.55 10.65
N ASN A 13 -23.66 -22.53 11.89
CA ASN A 13 -23.69 -23.70 12.75
C ASN A 13 -25.04 -24.42 12.55
N THR A 14 -25.01 -25.55 11.88
CA THR A 14 -26.19 -26.41 11.68
C THR A 14 -26.38 -27.44 12.80
N CYS A 15 -25.44 -27.52 13.75
CA CYS A 15 -25.50 -28.44 14.87
C CYS A 15 -26.54 -27.99 15.93
N PRO A 16 -27.07 -28.94 16.73
CA PRO A 16 -27.96 -28.63 17.85
C PRO A 16 -27.22 -28.13 19.10
N VAL A 17 -25.89 -28.05 19.06
CA VAL A 17 -25.03 -27.60 20.15
C VAL A 17 -24.16 -26.40 19.71
N PRO A 18 -23.72 -25.54 20.65
CA PRO A 18 -22.77 -24.47 20.33
C PRO A 18 -21.47 -25.02 19.75
N VAL A 19 -20.92 -24.34 18.76
CA VAL A 19 -19.65 -24.72 18.11
C VAL A 19 -18.67 -23.56 18.20
N THR A 20 -17.50 -23.80 18.78
CA THR A 20 -16.40 -22.83 18.81
C THR A 20 -15.46 -23.08 17.64
N PHE A 21 -15.23 -22.05 16.82
CA PHE A 21 -14.37 -22.11 15.65
C PHE A 21 -13.10 -21.28 15.85
N LYS A 22 -12.05 -21.67 15.14
CA LYS A 22 -10.82 -20.89 14.94
C LYS A 22 -10.43 -20.93 13.47
N LEU A 23 -10.02 -19.78 12.93
CA LEU A 23 -9.63 -19.63 11.54
C LEU A 23 -8.11 -19.55 11.41
N ARG A 24 -7.56 -20.22 10.41
CA ARG A 24 -6.13 -20.17 10.06
C ARG A 24 -5.95 -20.06 8.55
N MET A 25 -5.05 -19.19 8.12
CA MET A 25 -4.61 -19.15 6.73
C MET A 25 -3.41 -20.10 6.55
N LEU A 26 -3.44 -20.94 5.52
CA LEU A 26 -2.28 -21.73 5.13
C LEU A 26 -1.31 -20.87 4.31
N ASP A 27 -0.01 -21.09 4.51
CA ASP A 27 1.08 -20.44 3.76
C ASP A 27 0.98 -18.91 3.74
N ASP A 28 0.64 -18.33 4.90
CA ASP A 28 0.65 -16.89 5.17
C ASP A 28 1.79 -16.53 6.11
N GLY A 29 2.21 -15.27 6.10
CA GLY A 29 3.30 -14.77 6.93
C GLY A 29 3.06 -14.90 8.43
N THR A 30 4.11 -14.70 9.22
CA THR A 30 4.05 -14.80 10.69
C THR A 30 3.92 -13.43 11.38
N GLN A 31 4.36 -12.35 10.72
CA GLN A 31 4.35 -10.99 11.27
C GLN A 31 3.01 -10.27 11.02
N PRO A 32 2.69 -9.17 11.72
CA PRO A 32 1.46 -8.41 11.47
C PRO A 32 1.35 -7.90 10.02
N ALA A 33 0.13 -7.77 9.50
CA ALA A 33 -0.09 -7.18 8.19
C ALA A 33 0.26 -5.69 8.19
N VAL A 34 0.98 -5.24 7.16
CA VAL A 34 1.35 -3.83 6.95
C VAL A 34 0.73 -3.36 5.63
N ASN A 35 0.16 -2.16 5.59
CA ASN A 35 -0.44 -1.59 4.37
C ASN A 35 0.25 -0.30 3.93
N SER A 36 -0.07 0.17 2.72
CA SER A 36 0.53 1.37 2.13
C SER A 36 0.23 2.66 2.90
N CYS A 37 -0.94 2.77 3.54
CA CYS A 37 -1.30 3.97 4.31
C CYS A 37 -0.41 4.11 5.54
N ASP A 38 -0.22 3.02 6.28
CA ASP A 38 0.58 3.02 7.51
C ASP A 38 2.04 3.42 7.23
N GLN A 39 2.62 2.94 6.12
CA GLN A 39 3.99 3.30 5.73
C GLN A 39 4.14 4.77 5.33
N ILE A 40 3.17 5.32 4.61
CA ILE A 40 3.21 6.72 4.20
C ILE A 40 3.14 7.65 5.41
N HIS A 41 2.40 7.27 6.46
CA HIS A 41 2.33 8.05 7.70
C HIS A 41 3.59 7.91 8.56
N SER A 42 4.28 6.75 8.55
CA SER A 42 5.52 6.55 9.31
C SER A 42 6.74 7.26 8.71
N ASP A 43 6.77 7.47 7.39
CA ASP A 43 7.86 8.16 6.66
C ASP A 43 7.87 9.70 6.84
N SER A 44 7.19 10.21 7.89
CA SER A 44 7.15 11.63 8.24
C SER A 44 8.42 12.13 8.95
N ASP A 45 9.40 11.25 9.19
CA ASP A 45 10.66 11.59 9.86
C ASP A 45 11.74 11.99 8.82
N PRO A 46 12.22 13.25 8.82
CA PRO A 46 13.12 13.78 7.79
C PRO A 46 14.57 13.27 7.88
N SER A 47 14.88 12.36 8.81
CA SER A 47 16.24 11.84 9.06
C SER A 47 16.64 10.59 8.25
N GLY A 48 15.82 10.19 7.28
CA GLY A 48 16.25 9.53 6.04
C GLY A 48 17.35 8.47 6.16
N THR A 49 17.27 7.53 7.11
CA THR A 49 18.14 6.34 7.12
C THR A 49 17.52 5.11 7.78
N GLU A 50 16.20 4.96 7.81
CA GLU A 50 15.63 3.64 8.11
C GLU A 50 14.88 3.17 6.88
N GLY A 51 15.55 2.32 6.09
CA GLY A 51 14.90 1.61 5.00
C GLY A 51 13.64 0.92 5.50
N ILE A 52 12.72 0.65 4.56
CA ILE A 52 11.54 -0.20 4.76
C ILE A 52 11.92 -1.28 5.79
N HIS A 53 11.36 -1.25 7.00
CA HIS A 53 11.56 -2.33 7.96
C HIS A 53 11.00 -3.58 7.28
N PHE A 54 11.89 -4.34 6.64
CA PHE A 54 11.57 -5.57 5.97
C PHE A 54 11.32 -6.56 7.09
N PHE A 55 10.09 -6.57 7.60
CA PHE A 55 9.62 -7.69 8.38
C PHE A 55 9.78 -8.92 7.48
N PRO A 56 10.57 -9.93 7.86
CA PRO A 56 10.53 -11.20 7.15
C PRO A 56 9.11 -11.73 7.32
N GLU A 57 8.38 -11.82 6.20
CA GLU A 57 7.06 -12.46 6.09
C GLU A 57 5.90 -11.85 6.92
N PRO A 58 5.45 -10.60 6.64
CA PRO A 58 4.16 -10.09 7.14
C PRO A 58 2.98 -10.94 6.67
N ARG A 59 1.94 -11.07 7.48
CA ARG A 59 0.67 -11.63 7.04
C ARG A 59 0.09 -10.76 5.94
N GLU A 60 -0.41 -11.40 4.90
CA GLU A 60 -1.16 -10.72 3.85
C GLU A 60 -2.66 -10.82 4.12
N PHE A 61 -3.09 -11.77 4.95
CA PHE A 61 -4.50 -12.00 5.25
C PHE A 61 -4.81 -11.77 6.73
N THR A 62 -5.90 -11.05 6.98
CA THR A 62 -6.47 -10.90 8.32
C THR A 62 -7.93 -11.27 8.30
N MET A 63 -8.40 -11.92 9.37
CA MET A 63 -9.78 -12.37 9.51
C MET A 63 -10.39 -11.74 10.75
N ASN A 64 -11.65 -11.30 10.67
CA ASN A 64 -12.36 -10.71 11.79
C ASN A 64 -13.82 -11.17 11.84
N PRO A 65 -14.25 -11.88 12.89
CA PRO A 65 -13.43 -12.44 13.96
C PRO A 65 -12.56 -13.61 13.49
N MET A 66 -11.38 -13.81 14.09
CA MET A 66 -10.55 -15.02 13.82
C MET A 66 -11.03 -16.26 14.58
N GLN A 67 -11.77 -16.07 15.68
CA GLN A 67 -12.30 -17.16 16.50
C GLN A 67 -13.61 -16.72 17.17
N GLY A 68 -14.42 -17.67 17.59
CA GLY A 68 -15.62 -17.40 18.36
C GLY A 68 -16.55 -18.59 18.45
N THR A 69 -17.65 -18.43 19.19
CA THR A 69 -18.66 -19.48 19.36
C THR A 69 -19.92 -19.11 18.61
N ILE A 70 -20.45 -20.05 17.82
CA ILE A 70 -21.73 -19.92 17.12
C ILE A 70 -22.74 -20.81 17.84
N LEU A 71 -23.82 -20.19 18.32
CA LEU A 71 -24.92 -20.89 18.98
C LEU A 71 -25.63 -21.88 18.02
N PRO A 72 -26.40 -22.85 18.55
CA PRO A 72 -27.17 -23.79 17.72
C PRO A 72 -28.03 -23.06 16.68
N GLN A 73 -28.02 -23.54 15.44
CA GLN A 73 -28.74 -22.93 14.31
C GLN A 73 -28.36 -21.47 14.01
N GLY A 74 -27.28 -20.97 14.62
CA GLY A 74 -26.79 -19.60 14.46
C GLY A 74 -25.84 -19.44 13.29
N HIS A 75 -25.43 -18.19 13.05
CA HIS A 75 -24.41 -17.86 12.07
C HIS A 75 -23.48 -16.75 12.56
N ARG A 76 -22.32 -16.64 11.91
CA ARG A 76 -21.35 -15.57 12.13
C ARG A 76 -20.78 -15.11 10.80
N ASP A 77 -20.90 -13.81 10.54
CA ASP A 77 -20.23 -13.19 9.40
C ASP A 77 -18.75 -12.95 9.73
N ILE A 78 -17.88 -13.37 8.83
CA ILE A 78 -16.43 -13.24 8.92
C ILE A 78 -15.98 -12.29 7.82
N LYS A 79 -15.19 -11.28 8.20
CA LYS A 79 -14.50 -10.39 7.27
C LYS A 79 -13.10 -10.91 7.01
N VAL A 80 -12.71 -11.01 5.75
CA VAL A 80 -11.35 -11.33 5.32
C VAL A 80 -10.79 -10.11 4.61
N THR A 81 -9.65 -9.63 5.08
CA THR A 81 -8.94 -8.50 4.48
C THR A 81 -7.61 -8.99 3.91
N ILE A 82 -7.34 -8.67 2.66
CA ILE A 82 -6.04 -8.88 2.01
C ILE A 82 -5.27 -7.55 1.92
N CYS A 83 -4.00 -7.58 2.31
CA CYS A 83 -3.01 -6.51 2.12
C CYS A 83 -1.83 -7.09 1.34
N SER A 84 -1.93 -7.08 0.01
CA SER A 84 -0.92 -7.69 -0.86
C SER A 84 0.39 -6.92 -0.83
N LYS A 85 1.52 -7.64 -0.93
CA LYS A 85 2.85 -7.01 -1.03
C LYS A 85 3.39 -6.94 -2.45
N THR A 86 3.01 -7.91 -3.28
CA THR A 86 3.52 -8.11 -4.63
C THR A 86 2.39 -8.15 -5.64
N VAL A 87 2.70 -7.72 -6.86
CA VAL A 87 1.81 -7.87 -8.02
C VAL A 87 1.74 -9.36 -8.34
N MET A 88 0.72 -10.03 -7.83
CA MET A 88 0.61 -11.48 -7.91
C MET A 88 -0.85 -11.91 -7.86
N GLU A 89 -1.12 -13.09 -8.42
CA GLU A 89 -2.36 -13.80 -8.18
C GLU A 89 -2.19 -14.69 -6.95
N PHE A 90 -3.04 -14.49 -5.96
CA PHE A 90 -3.05 -15.30 -4.75
C PHE A 90 -4.08 -16.41 -4.90
N CYS A 91 -3.67 -17.62 -4.53
CA CYS A 91 -4.57 -18.72 -4.17
C CYS A 91 -4.13 -19.21 -2.80
N ARG A 92 -4.97 -19.01 -1.80
CA ARG A 92 -4.72 -19.41 -0.40
C ARG A 92 -5.91 -20.17 0.15
N LYS A 93 -5.64 -21.11 1.06
CA LYS A 93 -6.69 -21.87 1.74
C LYS A 93 -6.79 -21.40 3.19
N MET A 94 -7.99 -20.97 3.55
CA MET A 94 -8.36 -20.71 4.94
C MET A 94 -8.99 -21.98 5.51
N LEU A 95 -8.43 -22.48 6.60
CA LEU A 95 -8.96 -23.60 7.35
C LEU A 95 -9.85 -23.13 8.49
N VAL A 96 -10.89 -23.92 8.78
CA VAL A 96 -11.76 -23.78 9.93
C VAL A 96 -11.50 -24.94 10.87
N ASP A 97 -10.92 -24.66 12.02
CA ASP A 97 -10.79 -25.61 13.12
C ASP A 97 -11.99 -25.49 14.04
N LEU A 98 -12.41 -26.61 14.61
CA LEU A 98 -13.49 -26.67 15.59
C LEU A 98 -12.93 -27.18 16.92
N GLU A 99 -13.03 -26.37 17.97
CA GLU A 99 -12.47 -26.68 19.28
C GLU A 99 -13.11 -27.96 19.86
N GLY A 100 -12.27 -28.88 20.34
CA GLY A 100 -12.71 -30.18 20.87
C GLY A 100 -13.18 -31.19 19.84
N ILE A 101 -13.20 -30.83 18.55
CA ILE A 101 -13.60 -31.73 17.44
C ILE A 101 -12.39 -32.05 16.56
N GLY A 102 -11.67 -31.03 16.09
CA GLY A 102 -10.46 -31.21 15.30
C GLY A 102 -10.07 -30.01 14.46
N GLU A 103 -8.93 -30.13 13.81
CA GLU A 103 -8.36 -29.11 12.92
C GLU A 103 -8.74 -29.34 11.46
N GLY A 104 -8.90 -28.24 10.69
CA GLY A 104 -9.15 -28.32 9.24
C GLY A 104 -10.48 -28.98 8.85
N MET A 105 -11.51 -28.87 9.71
CA MET A 105 -12.82 -29.47 9.51
C MET A 105 -13.55 -28.94 8.27
N ALA A 106 -13.25 -27.71 7.88
CA ALA A 106 -13.67 -27.12 6.61
C ALA A 106 -12.57 -26.23 6.02
N SER A 107 -12.66 -25.94 4.72
CA SER A 107 -11.75 -25.01 4.07
C SER A 107 -12.48 -24.10 3.09
N LEU A 108 -12.00 -22.86 2.98
CA LEU A 108 -12.42 -21.89 1.96
C LEU A 108 -11.19 -21.50 1.15
N THR A 109 -11.28 -21.61 -0.17
CA THR A 109 -10.22 -21.12 -1.07
C THR A 109 -10.47 -19.65 -1.38
N ILE A 110 -9.45 -18.83 -1.14
CA ILE A 110 -9.46 -17.39 -1.40
C ILE A 110 -8.54 -17.15 -2.60
N THR A 111 -9.11 -16.56 -3.64
CA THR A 111 -8.39 -16.12 -4.83
C THR A 111 -8.42 -14.61 -4.95
N ALA A 112 -7.29 -13.99 -5.24
CA ALA A 112 -7.20 -12.55 -5.46
C ALA A 112 -6.24 -12.24 -6.61
N ARG A 113 -6.51 -11.15 -7.34
CA ARG A 113 -5.62 -10.58 -8.36
C ARG A 113 -5.18 -9.21 -7.88
N CYS A 114 -3.88 -9.04 -7.69
CA CYS A 114 -3.30 -7.80 -7.21
C CYS A 114 -2.64 -7.05 -8.37
N LEU A 115 -3.11 -5.84 -8.64
CA LEU A 115 -2.73 -5.04 -9.80
C LEU A 115 -2.04 -3.75 -9.34
N VAL A 116 -1.15 -3.22 -10.18
CA VAL A 116 -0.60 -1.87 -10.03
C VAL A 116 -1.44 -0.93 -10.87
N PRO A 117 -1.96 0.18 -10.30
CA PRO A 117 -2.66 1.17 -11.10
C PRO A 117 -1.68 1.87 -12.04
N GLU A 118 -2.05 1.97 -13.32
CA GLU A 118 -1.30 2.73 -14.31
C GLU A 118 -1.58 4.23 -14.13
N LEU A 119 -0.64 4.92 -13.47
CA LEU A 119 -0.71 6.37 -13.28
C LEU A 119 -0.05 7.09 -14.46
N TYR A 120 -0.54 8.29 -14.79
CA TYR A 120 0.11 9.17 -15.76
C TYR A 120 0.61 10.45 -15.11
N VAL A 121 1.61 11.06 -15.74
CA VAL A 121 2.26 12.29 -15.27
C VAL A 121 2.15 13.35 -16.37
N TYR A 122 1.74 14.57 -15.99
CA TYR A 122 1.62 15.68 -16.93
C TYR A 122 1.95 17.04 -16.27
N PRO A 123 2.77 17.90 -16.91
CA PRO A 123 3.56 17.62 -18.10
C PRO A 123 4.72 16.66 -17.78
N GLN A 124 5.20 15.92 -18.78
CA GLN A 124 6.38 15.03 -18.61
C GLN A 124 7.70 15.81 -18.48
N ILE A 125 7.70 17.08 -18.92
CA ILE A 125 8.86 17.96 -18.86
C ILE A 125 8.41 19.31 -18.28
N LEU A 126 9.05 19.72 -17.19
CA LEU A 126 8.90 21.07 -16.64
C LEU A 126 10.01 21.95 -17.22
N LEU A 127 9.64 22.89 -18.06
CA LEU A 127 10.57 23.83 -18.67
C LEU A 127 10.74 25.06 -17.77
N TYR A 128 12.00 25.38 -17.48
CA TYR A 128 12.42 26.61 -16.82
C TYR A 128 13.28 27.37 -17.82
N ASP A 129 12.95 28.64 -18.07
CA ASP A 129 13.56 29.45 -19.12
C ASP A 129 14.77 30.25 -18.59
N LYS A 130 14.54 31.24 -17.72
CA LYS A 130 15.58 32.10 -17.17
C LYS A 130 15.53 32.03 -15.65
N CYS A 131 16.33 31.13 -15.10
CA CYS A 131 16.53 31.03 -13.65
C CYS A 131 17.68 31.94 -13.21
N GLN A 132 17.47 32.66 -12.12
CA GLN A 132 18.52 33.34 -11.37
C GLN A 132 19.22 32.32 -10.47
N LEU A 133 20.53 32.49 -10.28
CA LEU A 133 21.30 31.62 -9.40
C LEU A 133 20.81 31.76 -7.96
N LYS A 134 20.71 30.62 -7.27
CA LYS A 134 20.32 30.53 -5.86
C LYS A 134 18.93 31.08 -5.54
N GLU A 135 18.06 31.16 -6.55
CA GLU A 135 16.66 31.51 -6.34
C GLU A 135 15.73 30.30 -6.54
N PRO A 136 14.78 30.08 -5.62
CA PRO A 136 13.86 28.96 -5.71
C PRO A 136 12.70 29.26 -6.68
N TYR A 137 12.45 28.31 -7.58
CA TYR A 137 11.36 28.36 -8.54
C TYR A 137 10.38 27.20 -8.31
N GLU A 138 9.15 27.53 -7.93
CA GLU A 138 8.07 26.54 -7.83
C GLU A 138 7.41 26.32 -9.20
N ARG A 139 7.33 25.06 -9.61
CA ARG A 139 6.41 24.59 -10.66
C ARG A 139 5.60 23.42 -10.14
N LYS A 140 4.56 23.06 -10.88
CA LYS A 140 3.67 21.97 -10.54
C LYS A 140 3.55 21.02 -11.71
N PHE A 141 3.48 19.74 -11.41
CA PHE A 141 3.02 18.72 -12.34
C PHE A 141 1.89 17.93 -11.68
N ILE A 142 1.13 17.20 -12.50
CA ILE A 142 -0.03 16.42 -12.09
C ILE A 142 0.31 14.95 -12.22
N ILE A 143 -0.08 14.16 -11.21
CA ILE A 143 -0.21 12.71 -11.31
C ILE A 143 -1.70 12.39 -11.38
N GLY A 144 -2.12 11.71 -12.45
CA GLY A 144 -3.50 11.28 -12.63
C GLY A 144 -3.65 9.77 -12.50
N ASN A 145 -4.74 9.37 -11.86
CA ASN A 145 -5.14 7.98 -11.69
C ASN A 145 -6.49 7.73 -12.41
N PRO A 146 -6.47 7.14 -13.61
CA PRO A 146 -7.69 6.80 -14.35
C PRO A 146 -8.31 5.45 -13.92
N THR A 147 -7.73 4.77 -12.94
CA THR A 147 -8.11 3.40 -12.57
C THR A 147 -9.08 3.36 -11.39
N ASP A 148 -9.71 2.21 -11.16
CA ASP A 148 -10.55 1.93 -9.98
C ASP A 148 -9.73 1.63 -8.71
N LEU A 149 -8.40 1.58 -8.81
CA LEU A 149 -7.52 1.24 -7.70
C LEU A 149 -6.75 2.48 -7.24
N PRO A 150 -6.61 2.72 -5.93
CA PRO A 150 -5.74 3.78 -5.43
C PRO A 150 -4.27 3.47 -5.80
N GLY A 151 -3.51 4.51 -6.13
CA GLY A 151 -2.09 4.43 -6.45
C GLY A 151 -1.24 5.22 -5.46
N CYS A 152 -0.02 4.77 -5.21
CA CYS A 152 0.97 5.53 -4.44
C CYS A 152 1.98 6.18 -5.39
N TYR A 153 2.46 7.36 -5.05
CA TYR A 153 3.61 7.98 -5.71
C TYR A 153 4.68 8.34 -4.68
N ARG A 154 5.94 8.39 -5.15
CA ARG A 154 7.09 8.90 -4.42
C ARG A 154 8.02 9.54 -5.44
N LEU A 155 8.42 10.78 -5.18
CA LEU A 155 9.46 11.47 -5.94
C LEU A 155 10.81 10.84 -5.65
N ILE A 156 11.69 10.81 -6.65
CA ILE A 156 13.05 10.33 -6.47
C ILE A 156 13.82 11.36 -5.63
N PRO A 157 14.36 10.99 -4.45
CA PRO A 157 15.21 11.88 -3.68
C PRO A 157 16.45 12.21 -4.49
N GLN A 158 16.76 13.50 -4.66
CA GLN A 158 18.00 13.90 -5.29
C GLN A 158 19.18 13.55 -4.38
N LYS A 159 20.21 12.89 -4.91
CA LYS A 159 21.47 12.71 -4.19
C LYS A 159 22.10 14.08 -3.99
N HIS A 160 22.21 14.52 -2.74
CA HIS A 160 22.81 15.80 -2.41
C HIS A 160 24.33 15.68 -2.49
N GLU A 161 24.88 15.94 -3.67
CA GLU A 161 26.31 16.18 -3.85
C GLU A 161 26.58 17.68 -3.71
N GLU A 162 27.65 18.06 -3.01
CA GLU A 162 28.00 19.45 -2.67
C GLU A 162 28.11 20.35 -3.92
N ASP A 163 28.41 19.75 -5.08
CA ASP A 163 28.54 20.42 -6.38
C ASP A 163 27.34 20.21 -7.33
N SER A 164 26.16 19.85 -6.79
CA SER A 164 24.96 19.64 -7.61
C SER A 164 24.56 20.93 -8.35
N PRO A 165 24.48 20.94 -9.69
CA PRO A 165 24.22 22.17 -10.46
C PRO A 165 22.78 22.70 -10.27
N VAL A 166 21.87 21.84 -9.84
CA VAL A 166 20.46 22.14 -9.58
C VAL A 166 20.07 21.42 -8.31
N LEU A 167 19.35 22.07 -7.40
CA LEU A 167 18.71 21.44 -6.24
C LEU A 167 17.21 21.35 -6.49
N SER A 168 16.62 20.20 -6.23
CA SER A 168 15.18 19.98 -6.35
C SER A 168 14.60 19.44 -5.05
N SER A 169 13.44 19.95 -4.66
CA SER A 169 12.70 19.49 -3.50
C SER A 169 11.20 19.60 -3.75
N SER A 170 10.41 18.91 -2.93
CA SER A 170 8.96 19.02 -2.94
C SER A 170 8.43 18.99 -1.52
N PRO A 171 7.47 19.85 -1.16
CA PRO A 171 6.76 19.73 0.10
C PRO A 171 5.75 18.55 0.10
N LYS A 172 5.54 17.89 -1.04
CA LYS A 172 4.67 16.70 -1.16
C LYS A 172 5.42 15.56 -1.89
N PRO A 173 6.54 15.06 -1.33
CA PRO A 173 7.43 14.15 -2.03
C PRO A 173 6.85 12.73 -2.17
N TYR A 174 5.76 12.41 -1.50
CA TYR A 174 5.05 11.14 -1.63
C TYR A 174 3.57 11.33 -1.30
N GLY A 175 2.75 10.36 -1.67
CA GLY A 175 1.33 10.37 -1.33
C GLY A 175 0.52 9.30 -2.06
N ILE A 176 -0.80 9.41 -1.91
CA ILE A 176 -1.78 8.52 -2.54
C ILE A 176 -2.61 9.32 -3.54
N VAL A 177 -2.78 8.77 -4.75
CA VAL A 177 -3.72 9.25 -5.76
C VAL A 177 -4.94 8.33 -5.74
N GLN A 178 -6.09 8.88 -5.36
CA GLN A 178 -7.34 8.13 -5.26
C GLN A 178 -7.82 7.65 -6.64
N PRO A 179 -8.68 6.61 -6.71
CA PRO A 179 -9.31 6.20 -7.97
C PRO A 179 -9.98 7.39 -8.67
N HIS A 180 -9.85 7.45 -10.00
CA HIS A 180 -10.46 8.49 -10.84
C HIS A 180 -10.15 9.93 -10.38
N SER A 181 -8.95 10.16 -9.85
CA SER A 181 -8.54 11.45 -9.30
C SER A 181 -7.19 11.92 -9.83
N THR A 182 -6.88 13.19 -9.60
CA THR A 182 -5.57 13.80 -9.88
C THR A 182 -5.01 14.47 -8.64
N VAL A 183 -3.69 14.48 -8.50
CA VAL A 183 -2.98 15.25 -7.47
C VAL A 183 -1.98 16.20 -8.12
N GLU A 184 -1.93 17.44 -7.64
CA GLU A 184 -0.90 18.41 -8.02
C GLU A 184 0.31 18.32 -7.08
N ILE A 185 1.48 18.13 -7.68
CA ILE A 185 2.75 18.00 -6.98
C ILE A 185 3.59 19.27 -7.23
N PRO A 186 3.80 20.12 -6.21
CA PRO A 186 4.74 21.22 -6.30
C PRO A 186 6.18 20.73 -6.26
N VAL A 187 7.02 21.24 -7.15
CA VAL A 187 8.47 21.02 -7.20
C VAL A 187 9.15 22.37 -7.14
N ILE A 188 10.04 22.52 -6.18
CA ILE A 188 10.88 23.69 -5.97
C ILE A 188 12.25 23.36 -6.55
N VAL A 189 12.70 24.17 -7.50
CA VAL A 189 13.99 24.02 -8.18
C VAL A 189 14.83 25.26 -7.92
N GLU A 190 16.07 25.07 -7.48
CA GLU A 190 17.05 26.13 -7.28
C GLU A 190 18.30 25.83 -8.10
N VAL A 191 18.71 26.75 -8.98
CA VAL A 191 19.87 26.57 -9.85
C VAL A 191 21.13 27.07 -9.15
N GLN A 192 22.16 26.24 -9.02
CA GLN A 192 23.41 26.55 -8.32
C GLN A 192 24.50 27.09 -9.24
N THR A 193 24.53 26.65 -10.51
CA THR A 193 25.58 27.01 -11.47
C THR A 193 25.03 27.53 -12.79
N LEU A 194 25.82 28.32 -13.51
CA LEU A 194 25.43 28.82 -14.84
C LEU A 194 25.46 27.70 -15.88
N GLY A 195 24.52 27.73 -16.83
CA GLY A 195 24.46 26.79 -17.94
C GLY A 195 23.07 26.23 -18.17
N GLU A 196 22.98 25.31 -19.13
CA GLU A 196 21.78 24.50 -19.37
C GLU A 196 21.87 23.21 -18.53
N HIS A 197 20.84 22.95 -17.74
CA HIS A 197 20.82 21.83 -16.80
C HIS A 197 19.57 20.98 -17.00
N ARG A 198 19.68 19.68 -16.68
CA ARG A 198 18.57 18.72 -16.72
C ARG A 198 18.59 17.83 -15.48
N THR A 199 17.44 17.69 -14.83
CA THR A 199 17.27 16.84 -13.64
C THR A 199 15.99 16.00 -13.74
N ASN A 200 15.98 14.84 -13.08
CA ASN A 200 14.83 13.94 -12.99
C ASN A 200 14.19 14.07 -11.60
N VAL A 201 12.86 14.05 -11.54
CA VAL A 201 12.09 14.27 -10.29
C VAL A 201 11.18 13.08 -9.95
N LEU A 202 10.98 12.15 -10.88
CA LEU A 202 10.14 10.96 -10.80
C LEU A 202 10.83 9.73 -11.38
#